data_AF-A4HVS6-F1
#
_entry.id   AF-A4HVS6-F1
#
_cell.length_a   1.000
_cell.length_b   1.000
_cell.length_c   1.000
_cell.angle_alpha   90.00
_cell.angle_beta   90.00
_cell.angle_gamma   90.00
#
_symmetry.space_group_name_H-M   'P 1'
#
loop_
_entity.id
_entity.type
_entity.pdbx_description
1 polymer ?
#
loop_
_entity_poly.entity_id
_entity_poly.type
_entity_poly.pdbx_seq_one_letter_code
_entity_poly.pdbx_strand_id
1 'polypeptide(L)'
;MSKTDENGNELMEIEEVAVSDGGAARFAAVDVKSGEERFNVIWQDSGKLMRFDEGENQWKERGQGTAKVLQRKDNTSKYMFVFRREGVGKLAAQHYLVKGMKVTKHKQGEKILVWSAFKDFTDDEEGFPENFVMRLSSKEAADKALAEMMGAIEKSSV
;
A
#
# COMPACT_ATOMS: atom_id res chain seq x y z
N MET A 1 -5.52 12.73 -15.70
CA MET A 1 -4.23 13.45 -15.70
C MET A 1 -4.29 14.41 -14.53
N SER A 2 -3.75 14.02 -13.38
CA SER A 2 -3.90 14.76 -12.13
C SER A 2 -3.22 16.13 -12.25
N LYS A 3 -3.94 17.18 -11.84
CA LYS A 3 -3.42 18.56 -11.85
C LYS A 3 -2.78 18.88 -10.50
N THR A 4 -1.78 19.74 -10.55
CA THR A 4 -0.96 20.14 -9.41
C THR A 4 -1.03 21.67 -9.27
N ASP A 5 -0.99 22.19 -8.04
CA ASP A 5 -0.95 23.63 -7.78
C ASP A 5 0.44 24.25 -8.03
N GLU A 6 0.55 25.57 -7.90
CA GLU A 6 1.81 26.33 -8.06
C GLU A 6 2.92 25.94 -7.06
N ASN A 7 2.55 25.25 -5.98
CA ASN A 7 3.45 24.76 -4.95
C ASN A 7 3.79 23.26 -5.10
N GLY A 8 3.30 22.61 -6.15
CA GLY A 8 3.58 21.19 -6.38
C GLY A 8 2.66 20.21 -5.63
N ASN A 9 1.57 20.66 -5.00
CA ASN A 9 0.61 19.77 -4.34
C ASN A 9 -0.39 19.18 -5.33
N GLU A 10 -0.65 17.87 -5.24
CA GLU A 10 -1.73 17.23 -6.01
C GLU A 10 -3.10 17.81 -5.61
N LEU A 11 -3.83 18.35 -6.59
CA LEU A 11 -5.19 18.83 -6.38
C LEU A 11 -6.14 17.62 -6.34
N MET A 12 -6.97 17.54 -5.30
CA MET A 12 -8.03 16.52 -5.25
C MET A 12 -9.05 16.75 -6.39
N GLU A 13 -9.44 15.68 -7.05
CA GLU A 13 -10.51 15.70 -8.05
C GLU A 13 -11.84 15.99 -7.33
N ILE A 14 -12.35 17.21 -7.53
CA ILE A 14 -13.68 17.59 -7.09
C ILE A 14 -14.65 17.02 -8.13
N GLU A 15 -15.49 16.06 -7.74
CA GLU A 15 -16.64 15.70 -8.56
C GLU A 15 -17.61 16.88 -8.60
N GLU A 16 -17.75 17.49 -9.76
CA GLU A 16 -18.75 18.51 -10.01
C GLU A 16 -20.12 17.83 -10.06
N VAL A 17 -20.83 17.83 -8.93
CA VAL A 17 -22.24 17.46 -8.91
C VAL A 17 -23.00 18.56 -9.64
N ALA A 18 -23.43 18.28 -10.87
CA ALA A 18 -24.26 19.21 -11.64
C ALA A 18 -25.55 19.51 -10.85
N VAL A 19 -25.63 20.69 -10.23
CA VAL A 19 -26.88 21.21 -9.70
C VAL A 19 -27.69 21.74 -10.87
N SER A 20 -28.84 21.11 -11.14
CA SER A 20 -29.69 21.41 -12.30
C SER A 20 -30.32 22.81 -12.29
N ASP A 21 -30.04 23.64 -11.29
CA ASP A 21 -30.67 24.94 -11.06
C ASP A 21 -29.66 26.08 -10.82
N GLY A 22 -28.47 26.07 -11.43
CA GLY A 22 -27.60 27.25 -11.49
C GLY A 22 -27.16 27.81 -10.12
N GLY A 23 -27.28 27.04 -9.05
CA GLY A 23 -26.81 27.40 -7.72
C GLY A 23 -25.29 27.38 -7.62
N ALA A 24 -24.71 28.26 -6.82
CA ALA A 24 -23.28 28.28 -6.53
C ALA A 24 -22.80 26.89 -6.07
N ALA A 25 -21.73 26.37 -6.68
CA ALA A 25 -21.14 25.08 -6.34
C ALA A 25 -20.92 24.99 -4.82
N ARG A 26 -21.75 24.22 -4.13
CA ARG A 26 -21.57 23.92 -2.72
C ARG A 26 -20.69 22.69 -2.63
N PHE A 27 -19.41 22.89 -2.28
CA PHE A 27 -18.55 21.79 -1.88
C PHE A 27 -19.10 21.18 -0.58
N ALA A 28 -19.82 20.07 -0.68
CA ALA A 28 -20.13 19.26 0.47
C ALA A 28 -18.86 18.51 0.88
N ALA A 29 -18.42 18.65 2.13
CA ALA A 29 -17.34 17.83 2.65
C ALA A 29 -17.81 16.37 2.65
N VAL A 30 -17.22 15.56 1.79
CA VAL A 30 -17.42 14.10 1.80
C VAL A 30 -16.44 13.52 2.82
N ASP A 31 -16.95 12.80 3.82
CA ASP A 31 -16.12 12.05 4.76
C ASP A 31 -15.54 10.83 4.05
N VAL A 32 -14.35 10.99 3.46
CA VAL A 32 -13.64 9.89 2.78
C VAL A 32 -12.90 9.06 3.82
N LYS A 33 -13.44 7.88 4.12
CA LYS A 33 -12.81 6.92 5.04
C LYS A 33 -11.84 6.03 4.28
N SER A 34 -10.64 5.88 4.83
CA SER A 34 -9.61 5.00 4.26
C SER A 34 -9.88 3.51 4.48
N GLY A 35 -10.79 3.15 5.40
CA GLY A 35 -11.04 1.78 5.84
C GLY A 35 -10.01 1.27 6.86
N GLU A 36 -8.89 1.97 7.06
CA GLU A 36 -7.84 1.58 8.01
C GLU A 36 -8.31 1.63 9.46
N GLU A 37 -9.40 2.36 9.77
CA GLU A 37 -9.97 2.41 11.12
C GLU A 37 -10.39 1.04 11.66
N ARG A 38 -10.59 0.07 10.76
CA ARG A 38 -10.94 -1.32 11.07
C ARG A 38 -9.74 -2.18 11.43
N PHE A 39 -8.54 -1.60 11.46
CA PHE A 39 -7.29 -2.32 11.67
C PHE A 39 -6.44 -1.72 12.80
N ASN A 40 -5.65 -2.57 13.44
CA ASN A 40 -4.55 -2.17 14.31
C ASN A 40 -3.26 -2.13 13.49
N VAL A 41 -2.45 -1.09 13.69
CA VAL A 41 -1.11 -1.02 13.11
C VAL A 41 -0.17 -1.88 13.97
N ILE A 42 0.35 -2.96 13.39
CA ILE A 42 1.31 -3.86 14.05
C ILE A 42 2.74 -3.36 13.84
N TRP A 43 3.02 -2.92 12.61
CA TRP A 43 4.30 -2.37 12.22
C TRP A 43 4.11 -1.28 11.17
N GLN A 44 5.01 -0.30 11.17
CA GLN A 44 5.05 0.77 10.19
C GLN A 44 6.50 1.26 10.02
N ASP A 45 6.90 1.52 8.78
CA ASP A 45 8.17 2.17 8.45
C ASP A 45 8.12 2.80 7.04
N SER A 46 9.10 3.65 6.73
CA SER A 46 9.26 4.26 5.42
C SER A 46 10.07 3.35 4.48
N GLY A 47 9.76 3.40 3.20
CA GLY A 47 10.49 2.63 2.19
C GLY A 47 10.23 3.08 0.76
N LYS A 48 10.83 2.34 -0.17
CA LYS A 48 10.60 2.45 -1.61
C LYS A 48 10.16 1.10 -2.15
N LEU A 49 9.00 1.07 -2.80
CA LEU A 49 8.38 -0.11 -3.36
C LEU A 49 8.54 -0.13 -4.88
N MET A 50 8.95 -1.28 -5.39
CA MET A 50 8.98 -1.61 -6.81
C MET A 50 8.09 -2.82 -7.06
N ARG A 51 7.54 -2.90 -8.26
CA ARG A 51 6.82 -4.06 -8.77
C ARG A 51 7.47 -4.59 -10.05
N PHE A 52 7.26 -5.86 -10.35
CA PHE A 52 7.71 -6.42 -11.61
C PHE A 52 6.65 -6.20 -12.69
N ASP A 53 7.05 -5.61 -13.82
CA ASP A 53 6.20 -5.47 -15.00
C ASP A 53 6.47 -6.65 -15.94
N GLU A 54 5.49 -7.55 -16.09
CA GLU A 54 5.64 -8.75 -16.94
C GLU A 54 5.66 -8.42 -18.43
N GLY A 55 4.96 -7.36 -18.86
CA GLY A 55 4.90 -6.96 -20.26
C GLY A 55 6.24 -6.41 -20.76
N GLU A 56 6.92 -5.62 -19.93
CA GLU A 56 8.25 -5.09 -20.24
C GLU A 56 9.40 -5.92 -19.66
N ASN A 57 9.10 -6.98 -18.90
CA ASN A 57 10.08 -7.84 -18.24
C ASN A 57 11.12 -7.06 -17.40
N GLN A 58 10.65 -6.08 -16.62
CA GLN A 58 11.52 -5.18 -15.85
C GLN A 58 10.91 -4.76 -14.51
N TRP A 59 11.76 -4.39 -13.56
CA TRP A 59 11.32 -3.77 -12.30
C TRP A 59 10.96 -2.31 -12.53
N LYS A 60 9.76 -1.91 -12.10
CA LYS A 60 9.28 -0.54 -12.13
C LYS A 60 9.01 -0.02 -10.73
N GLU A 61 9.29 1.26 -10.53
CA GLU A 61 8.91 1.93 -9.29
C GLU A 61 7.39 1.97 -9.13
N ARG A 62 6.90 1.63 -7.94
CA ARG A 62 5.49 1.66 -7.59
C ARG A 62 5.17 2.81 -6.63
N GLY A 63 6.11 3.15 -5.76
CA GLY A 63 6.05 4.37 -4.95
C GLY A 63 7.10 4.44 -3.85
N GLN A 64 7.34 5.65 -3.36
CA GLN A 64 8.04 5.92 -2.10
C GLN A 64 7.03 6.39 -1.06
N GLY A 65 7.17 5.94 0.18
CA GLY A 65 6.25 6.31 1.24
C GLY A 65 6.26 5.34 2.42
N THR A 66 5.09 5.06 2.98
CA THR A 66 4.93 4.34 4.24
C THR A 66 4.36 2.94 4.02
N ALA A 67 5.07 1.93 4.48
CA ALA A 67 4.63 0.55 4.56
C ALA A 67 4.02 0.27 5.94
N LYS A 68 2.97 -0.56 5.99
CA LYS A 68 2.32 -1.00 7.22
C LYS A 68 2.00 -2.49 7.17
N VAL A 69 2.14 -3.16 8.31
CA VAL A 69 1.46 -4.42 8.60
C VAL A 69 0.27 -4.10 9.51
N LEU A 70 -0.91 -4.48 9.06
CA LEU A 70 -2.19 -4.21 9.70
C LEU A 70 -2.83 -5.52 10.15
N GLN A 71 -3.50 -5.50 11.31
CA GLN A 71 -4.33 -6.62 11.81
C GLN A 71 -5.78 -6.19 11.90
N ARG A 72 -6.70 -6.97 11.35
CA ARG A 72 -8.13 -6.64 11.37
C ARG A 72 -8.69 -6.74 12.80
N LYS A 73 -9.45 -5.73 13.24
CA LYS A 73 -9.95 -5.61 14.62
C LYS A 73 -11.04 -6.62 14.96
N ASP A 74 -11.96 -6.87 14.03
CA ASP A 74 -13.07 -7.81 14.16
C ASP A 74 -12.66 -9.27 13.88
N ASN A 75 -11.48 -9.49 13.29
CA ASN A 75 -10.92 -10.81 13.06
C ASN A 75 -9.38 -10.77 13.13
N THR A 76 -8.85 -11.06 14.32
CA THR A 76 -7.43 -10.95 14.64
C THR A 76 -6.53 -11.94 13.90
N SER A 77 -7.09 -12.94 13.20
CA SER A 77 -6.33 -13.84 12.33
C SER A 77 -6.20 -13.33 10.88
N LYS A 78 -6.71 -12.12 10.57
CA LYS A 78 -6.54 -11.49 9.25
C LYS A 78 -5.54 -10.35 9.34
N TYR A 79 -4.46 -10.46 8.56
CA TYR A 79 -3.43 -9.44 8.45
C TYR A 79 -3.32 -8.94 7.01
N MET A 80 -2.97 -7.66 6.86
CA MET A 80 -2.75 -7.02 5.56
C MET A 80 -1.43 -6.29 5.52
N PHE A 81 -0.81 -6.29 4.36
CA PHE A 81 0.23 -5.34 4.00
C PHE A 81 -0.41 -4.20 3.21
N VAL A 82 -0.06 -2.98 3.59
CA VAL A 82 -0.47 -1.77 2.89
C VAL A 82 0.75 -0.88 2.69
N PHE A 83 0.88 -0.29 1.51
CA PHE A 83 1.86 0.75 1.25
C PHE A 83 1.15 1.99 0.69
N ARG A 84 1.41 3.17 1.26
CA ARG A 84 0.91 4.45 0.74
C ARG A 84 2.04 5.37 0.30
N ARG A 85 1.83 6.06 -0.81
CA ARG A 85 2.75 7.07 -1.35
C ARG A 85 2.82 8.29 -0.44
N GLU A 86 4.03 8.84 -0.29
CA GLU A 86 4.25 10.11 0.41
C GLU A 86 3.54 11.27 -0.31
N GLY A 87 3.06 12.25 0.46
CA GLY A 87 2.30 13.40 -0.04
C GLY A 87 0.85 13.06 -0.41
N VAL A 88 0.68 12.21 -1.43
CA VAL A 88 -0.63 11.91 -2.04
C VAL A 88 -1.47 10.95 -1.20
N GLY A 89 -0.84 10.05 -0.45
CA GLY A 89 -1.53 9.05 0.36
C GLY A 89 -2.27 7.95 -0.44
N LYS A 90 -2.15 7.93 -1.77
CA LYS A 90 -2.68 6.84 -2.62
C LYS A 90 -1.96 5.52 -2.33
N LEU A 91 -2.68 4.43 -2.51
CA LEU A 91 -2.16 3.07 -2.36
C LEU A 91 -1.10 2.77 -3.43
N ALA A 92 -0.10 2.00 -3.03
CA ALA A 92 0.93 1.42 -3.90
C ALA A 92 1.02 -0.10 -3.74
N ALA A 93 0.50 -0.64 -2.63
CA ALA A 93 0.26 -2.06 -2.38
C ALA A 93 -0.91 -2.20 -1.40
N GLN A 94 -1.74 -3.21 -1.59
CA GLN A 94 -2.82 -3.59 -0.68
C GLN A 94 -3.14 -5.07 -0.86
N HIS A 95 -2.67 -5.92 0.04
CA HIS A 95 -2.96 -7.36 0.00
C HIS A 95 -3.00 -7.99 1.38
N TYR A 96 -3.67 -9.14 1.48
CA TYR A 96 -3.61 -9.95 2.68
C TYR A 96 -2.24 -10.64 2.81
N LEU A 97 -1.76 -10.73 4.04
CA LEU A 97 -0.63 -11.60 4.39
C LEU A 97 -1.18 -13.02 4.57
N VAL A 98 -1.11 -13.83 3.52
CA VAL A 98 -1.69 -15.17 3.43
C VAL A 98 -0.77 -16.22 4.04
N LYS A 99 -1.32 -17.22 4.72
CA LYS A 99 -0.54 -18.30 5.31
C LYS A 99 0.31 -19.01 4.26
N GLY A 100 1.60 -19.16 4.54
CA GLY A 100 2.56 -19.79 3.63
C GLY A 100 3.18 -18.85 2.58
N MET A 101 2.74 -17.58 2.51
CA MET A 101 3.45 -16.56 1.75
C MET A 101 4.90 -16.44 2.25
N LYS A 102 5.85 -16.24 1.34
CA LYS A 102 7.27 -16.11 1.67
C LYS A 102 7.74 -14.68 1.44
N VAL A 103 8.29 -14.08 2.48
CA VAL A 103 9.03 -12.81 2.41
C VAL A 103 10.48 -13.14 2.68
N THR A 104 11.39 -12.67 1.83
CA THR A 104 12.82 -12.99 1.95
C THR A 104 13.67 -11.76 1.71
N LYS A 105 14.90 -11.77 2.23
CA LYS A 105 15.90 -10.77 1.85
C LYS A 105 16.39 -11.01 0.43
N HIS A 106 16.57 -9.94 -0.31
CA HIS A 106 17.17 -10.00 -1.63
C HIS A 106 18.68 -10.30 -1.53
N LYS A 107 19.19 -11.17 -2.42
CA LYS A 107 20.62 -11.56 -2.43
C LYS A 107 21.57 -10.39 -2.67
N GLN A 108 21.11 -9.35 -3.35
CA GLN A 108 21.93 -8.17 -3.70
C GLN A 108 21.88 -7.06 -2.65
N GLY A 109 21.16 -7.21 -1.53
CA GLY A 109 21.14 -6.16 -0.51
C GLY A 109 20.34 -6.52 0.73
N GLU A 110 20.97 -6.31 1.89
CA GLU A 110 20.38 -6.65 3.19
C GLU A 110 19.24 -5.73 3.62
N LYS A 111 19.07 -4.60 2.92
CA LYS A 111 18.00 -3.61 3.12
C LYS A 111 16.75 -3.89 2.27
N ILE A 112 16.76 -4.97 1.50
CA ILE A 112 15.79 -5.22 0.43
C ILE A 112 15.02 -6.49 0.75
N LEU A 113 13.69 -6.39 0.77
CA LEU A 113 12.78 -7.52 0.90
C LEU A 113 12.08 -7.81 -0.43
N VAL A 114 11.80 -9.08 -0.69
CA VAL A 114 11.07 -9.55 -1.86
C VAL A 114 10.01 -10.58 -1.49
N TRP A 115 8.86 -10.48 -2.14
CA TRP A 115 7.75 -11.42 -1.99
C TRP A 115 6.79 -11.32 -3.18
N SER A 116 5.88 -12.29 -3.27
CA SER A 116 4.80 -12.33 -4.25
C SER A 116 3.46 -12.33 -3.51
N ALA A 117 2.55 -11.46 -3.90
CA ALA A 117 1.16 -11.48 -3.47
C ALA A 117 0.30 -12.13 -4.57
N PHE A 118 -0.56 -13.08 -4.20
CA PHE A 118 -1.44 -13.74 -5.17
C PHE A 118 -2.60 -12.85 -5.64
N LYS A 119 -3.08 -11.96 -4.75
CA LYS A 119 -4.08 -10.93 -5.04
C LYS A 119 -3.72 -9.64 -4.32
N ASP A 120 -3.30 -8.65 -5.09
CA ASP A 120 -3.13 -7.27 -4.66
C ASP A 120 -4.23 -6.39 -5.25
N PHE A 121 -4.89 -5.64 -4.37
CA PHE A 121 -6.10 -4.85 -4.62
C PHE A 121 -5.79 -3.36 -4.76
N THR A 122 -4.57 -3.00 -5.15
CA THR A 122 -4.18 -1.58 -5.26
C THR A 122 -4.91 -0.87 -6.38
N ASP A 123 -5.02 -1.53 -7.54
CA ASP A 123 -5.54 -0.91 -8.77
C ASP A 123 -7.03 -1.25 -9.02
N ASP A 124 -7.53 -2.36 -8.48
CA ASP A 124 -8.89 -2.86 -8.72
C ASP A 124 -9.38 -3.81 -7.62
N GLU A 125 -10.69 -3.98 -7.49
CA GLU A 125 -11.34 -4.83 -6.48
C GLU A 125 -11.18 -6.34 -6.72
N GLU A 126 -10.92 -6.79 -7.96
CA GLU A 126 -10.72 -8.22 -8.27
C GLU A 126 -9.40 -8.76 -7.69
N GLY A 127 -8.40 -7.87 -7.65
CA GLY A 127 -7.03 -8.11 -7.22
C GLY A 127 -6.22 -9.00 -8.16
N PHE A 128 -4.95 -8.65 -8.38
CA PHE A 128 -4.07 -9.33 -9.34
C PHE A 128 -2.78 -9.84 -8.68
N PRO A 129 -2.13 -10.88 -9.24
CA PRO A 129 -0.81 -11.29 -8.78
C PRO A 129 0.21 -10.17 -8.99
N GLU A 130 1.01 -9.88 -7.96
CA GLU A 130 2.06 -8.86 -8.00
C GLU A 130 3.33 -9.37 -7.31
N ASN A 131 4.48 -9.07 -7.93
CA ASN A 131 5.80 -9.36 -7.38
C ASN A 131 6.42 -8.07 -6.87
N PHE A 132 6.76 -8.04 -5.58
CA PHE A 132 7.22 -6.83 -4.92
C PHE A 132 8.70 -6.91 -4.53
N VAL A 133 9.36 -5.77 -4.65
CA VAL A 133 10.65 -5.48 -4.01
C VAL A 133 10.48 -4.23 -3.18
N MET A 134 10.78 -4.31 -1.88
CA MET A 134 10.78 -3.15 -0.98
C MET A 134 12.19 -2.89 -0.47
N ARG A 135 12.68 -1.66 -0.62
CA ARG A 135 13.92 -1.18 -0.02
C ARG A 135 13.61 -0.33 1.21
N LEU A 136 14.22 -0.68 2.34
CA LEU A 136 14.14 0.06 3.59
C LEU A 136 15.41 0.91 3.81
N SER A 137 15.35 1.79 4.81
CA SER A 137 16.41 2.76 5.14
C SER A 137 17.72 2.08 5.60
N SER A 138 17.60 1.04 6.42
CA SER A 138 18.73 0.31 7.01
C SER A 138 18.52 -1.20 7.00
N LYS A 139 19.57 -1.94 7.38
CA LYS A 139 19.50 -3.39 7.54
C LYS A 139 18.56 -3.76 8.69
N GLU A 140 18.63 -3.02 9.79
CA GLU A 140 17.81 -3.19 10.99
C GLU A 140 16.32 -2.95 10.69
N ALA A 141 16.02 -1.92 9.88
CA ALA A 141 14.67 -1.66 9.40
C ALA A 141 14.13 -2.83 8.56
N ALA A 142 14.95 -3.38 7.65
CA ALA A 142 14.59 -4.55 6.85
C ALA A 142 14.45 -5.83 7.70
N ASP A 143 15.31 -6.03 8.70
CA ASP A 143 15.22 -7.16 9.64
C ASP A 143 13.92 -7.10 10.44
N LYS A 144 13.56 -5.92 10.96
CA LYS A 144 12.31 -5.70 11.68
C LYS A 144 11.09 -5.91 10.78
N ALA A 145 11.09 -5.31 9.58
CA ALA A 145 10.02 -5.49 8.60
C ALA A 145 9.80 -6.97 8.26
N LEU A 146 10.89 -7.71 8.02
CA LEU A 146 10.83 -9.14 7.73
C LEU A 146 10.23 -9.92 8.91
N ALA A 147 10.68 -9.67 10.13
CA ALA A 147 10.17 -10.35 11.32
C ALA A 147 8.67 -10.10 11.53
N GLU A 148 8.20 -8.85 11.37
CA GLU A 148 6.80 -8.49 11.56
C GLU A 148 5.90 -9.07 10.45
N MET A 149 6.33 -9.00 9.19
CA MET A 149 5.60 -9.61 8.07
C MET A 149 5.52 -11.12 8.22
N MET A 150 6.64 -11.80 8.53
CA MET A 150 6.65 -13.26 8.73
C MET A 150 5.81 -13.67 9.95
N GLY A 151 5.90 -12.95 11.06
CA GLY A 151 5.09 -13.21 12.25
C GLY A 151 3.60 -13.02 12.02
N ALA A 152 3.20 -12.05 11.20
CA ALA A 152 1.82 -11.87 10.77
C ALA A 152 1.35 -12.99 9.83
N ILE A 153 2.18 -13.40 8.86
CA ILE A 153 1.89 -14.52 7.95
C ILE A 153 1.67 -15.83 8.72
N GLU A 154 2.48 -16.11 9.72
CA GLU A 154 2.37 -17.33 10.53
C GLU A 154 1.06 -17.37 11.34
N LYS A 155 0.64 -16.22 11.87
CA LYS A 155 -0.61 -16.06 12.63
C LYS A 155 -1.85 -15.93 11.75
N SER A 156 -1.66 -15.73 10.44
CA SER A 156 -2.77 -15.53 9.51
C SER A 156 -3.55 -16.81 9.28
N SER A 157 -4.87 -16.69 9.20
CA SER A 157 -5.77 -17.76 8.79
C SER A 157 -6.36 -17.55 7.39
N VAL A 158 -5.85 -16.56 6.65
CA VAL A 158 -6.18 -16.36 5.22
C VAL A 158 -5.35 -17.34 4.39
#